data_AF-A0A0F7JB91-F1
#
_entry.id   AF-A0A0F7JB91-F1
#
_cell.length_a   1.000
_cell.length_b   1.000
_cell.length_c   1.000
_cell.angle_alpha   90.00
_cell.angle_beta   90.00
_cell.angle_gamma   90.00
#
_symmetry.space_group_name_H-M   'P 1'
#
loop_
_entity.id
_entity.type
_entity.pdbx_description
1 polymer ?
#
loop_
_entity_poly.entity_id
_entity_poly.type
_entity_poly.pdbx_seq_one_letter_code
_entity_poly.pdbx_strand_id
1 'polypeptide(L)' 'MIEEHFYTAAEVGEKIGVSANKIGRIANANNLKTEQYGKFFLDKSAHSSKQVEAFRYNAEGVKALRHLIHGADVA' A
#
# COMPACT_ATOMS: atom_id res chain seq x y z
N MET A 1 -1.20 0.12 -23.43
CA MET A 1 -2.28 0.13 -22.44
C MET A 1 -1.61 0.14 -21.08
N ILE A 2 -1.83 1.18 -20.27
CA ILE A 2 -1.37 1.20 -18.88
C ILE A 2 -2.46 0.51 -18.07
N GLU A 3 -2.30 -0.78 -17.82
CA GLU A 3 -3.16 -1.49 -16.88
C GLU A 3 -2.91 -0.91 -15.49
N GLU A 4 -3.93 -0.28 -14.92
CA GLU A 4 -3.89 0.25 -13.56
C GLU A 4 -3.96 -0.93 -12.57
N HIS A 5 -2.80 -1.54 -12.33
CA HIS A 5 -2.64 -2.61 -11.34
C HIS A 5 -2.50 -2.00 -9.95
N PHE A 6 -3.41 -2.40 -9.05
CA PHE A 6 -3.35 -2.06 -7.63
C PHE A 6 -2.73 -3.21 -6.86
N TYR A 7 -1.64 -2.92 -6.16
CA TYR A 7 -0.87 -3.88 -5.38
C TYR A 7 -1.29 -3.85 -3.92
N THR A 8 -1.37 -5.02 -3.29
CA THR A 8 -1.57 -5.13 -1.85
C THR A 8 -0.32 -4.69 -1.09
N ALA A 9 -0.48 -4.35 0.20
CA ALA A 9 0.67 -4.01 1.06
C ALA A 9 1.73 -5.12 1.11
N ALA A 10 1.33 -6.39 0.95
CA ALA A 10 2.22 -7.53 0.88
C ALA A 10 3.07 -7.50 -0.40
N GLU A 11 2.43 -7.39 -1.57
CA GLU A 11 3.14 -7.34 -2.86
C GLU A 11 4.07 -6.13 -2.97
N VAL A 12 3.64 -4.96 -2.48
CA VAL A 12 4.48 -3.77 -2.42
C VAL A 12 5.67 -3.99 -1.49
N GLY A 13 5.43 -4.64 -0.35
CA GLY A 13 6.48 -5.03 0.58
C GLY A 13 7.52 -5.94 -0.08
N GLU A 14 7.08 -7.00 -0.75
CA GLU A 14 7.96 -7.93 -1.46
C GLU A 14 8.79 -7.22 -2.54
N LYS A 15 8.19 -6.32 -3.32
CA LYS A 15 8.90 -5.53 -4.35
C LYS A 15 9.97 -4.59 -3.76
N ILE A 16 9.73 -4.05 -2.57
CA ILE A 16 10.63 -3.10 -1.91
C ILE A 16 11.64 -3.83 -0.99
N GLY A 17 11.37 -5.09 -0.62
CA GLY A 17 12.18 -5.84 0.35
C GLY A 17 11.80 -5.57 1.81
N VAL A 18 10.54 -5.21 2.09
CA VAL A 18 10.04 -4.98 3.45
C VAL A 18 8.77 -5.76 3.73
N SER A 19 8.41 -5.91 5.01
CA SER A 19 7.18 -6.58 5.40
C SER A 19 5.95 -5.70 5.16
N ALA A 20 4.81 -6.33 4.86
CA ALA A 20 3.51 -5.67 4.64
C ALA A 20 3.11 -4.76 5.82
N ASN A 21 3.46 -5.15 7.05
CA ASN A 21 3.21 -4.34 8.23
C ASN A 21 3.99 -3.02 8.20
N LYS A 22 5.26 -3.04 7.78
CA LYS A 22 6.09 -1.84 7.61
C LYS A 22 5.50 -0.91 6.55
N ILE A 23 5.04 -1.46 5.42
CA ILE A 23 4.30 -0.70 4.40
C ILE A 23 3.08 0.00 5.02
N GLY A 24 2.25 -0.73 5.75
CA GLY A 24 1.08 -0.17 6.41
C GLY A 24 1.41 0.92 7.42
N ARG A 25 2.47 0.76 8.20
CA ARG A 25 2.93 1.77 9.18
C ARG A 25 3.40 3.04 8.49
N ILE A 26 4.24 2.93 7.46
CA ILE A 26 4.76 4.08 6.71
C ILE A 26 3.64 4.80 5.97
N ALA A 27 2.71 4.05 5.36
CA ALA A 27 1.56 4.63 4.68
C ALA A 27 0.65 5.40 5.64
N ASN A 28 0.40 4.89 6.85
CA ASN A 28 -0.37 5.63 7.86
C ASN A 28 0.42 6.84 8.39
N ALA A 29 1.71 6.69 8.70
CA ALA A 29 2.53 7.76 9.26
C ALA A 29 2.72 8.94 8.29
N ASN A 30 2.78 8.67 6.99
CA ASN A 30 2.94 9.69 5.94
C ASN A 30 1.62 10.03 5.23
N ASN A 31 0.49 9.56 5.74
CA ASN A 31 -0.84 9.80 5.16
C ASN A 31 -0.92 9.44 3.66
N LEU A 32 -0.28 8.33 3.25
CA LEU A 32 -0.28 7.86 1.86
C LEU A 32 -1.54 7.08 1.48
N LYS A 33 -2.47 6.84 2.42
CA LYS A 33 -3.72 6.14 2.15
C LYS A 33 -4.76 7.07 1.53
N THR A 34 -4.43 7.66 0.40
CA THR A 34 -5.28 8.60 -0.33
C THR A 34 -5.61 8.04 -1.71
N GLU A 35 -6.67 8.56 -2.33
CA GLU A 35 -7.09 8.17 -3.69
C GLU A 35 -6.01 8.42 -4.75
N GLN A 36 -5.06 9.33 -4.47
CA GLN A 36 -3.91 9.59 -5.34
C GLN A 36 -2.91 8.42 -5.39
N TYR A 37 -2.71 7.73 -4.27
CA TYR A 37 -1.70 6.68 -4.12
C TYR A 37 -2.27 5.27 -4.13
N GLY A 38 -3.60 5.13 -4.22
CA GLY A 38 -4.27 3.86 -4.16
C GLY A 38 -5.76 3.99 -3.92
N LYS A 39 -6.40 2.88 -3.60
CA LYS A 39 -7.84 2.85 -3.34
C LYS A 39 -8.17 1.84 -2.26
N PHE A 40 -9.20 2.13 -1.47
CA PHE A 40 -9.78 1.18 -0.55
C PHE A 40 -10.69 0.21 -1.30
N PHE A 41 -10.41 -1.08 -1.16
CA PHE A 41 -11.25 -2.17 -1.64
C PHE A 41 -11.99 -2.77 -0.45
N LEU A 42 -13.30 -2.95 -0.60
CA LEU A 42 -14.11 -3.65 0.39
C LEU A 42 -13.94 -5.15 0.16
N ASP A 43 -13.13 -5.78 1.00
CA ASP A 43 -12.99 -7.23 1.00
C ASP A 43 -14.02 -7.83 1.96
N LYS A 44 -14.82 -8.77 1.46
CA LYS A 44 -15.82 -9.46 2.29
C LYS A 44 -15.08 -10.54 3.07
N SER A 45 -14.96 -10.39 4.39
CA SER A 45 -14.37 -11.45 5.22
C SER A 45 -15.12 -12.76 5.01
N ALA A 46 -14.40 -13.81 4.61
CA ALA A 46 -14.98 -15.14 4.36
C ALA A 46 -15.66 -15.77 5.58
N HIS A 47 -15.34 -15.30 6.80
CA HIS A 47 -15.78 -15.88 8.06
C HIS A 47 -16.71 -14.99 8.90
N SER A 48 -17.08 -13.80 8.43
CA SER A 48 -17.97 -12.90 9.19
C SER A 48 -18.62 -11.89 8.25
N SER A 49 -19.85 -11.46 8.55
CA SER A 49 -20.56 -10.39 7.83
C SER A 49 -19.88 -9.01 7.90
N LYS A 50 -18.64 -8.94 8.39
CA LYS A 50 -17.85 -7.73 8.56
C LYS A 50 -17.11 -7.45 7.26
N GLN A 51 -17.39 -6.31 6.65
CA GLN A 51 -16.62 -5.80 5.52
C GLN A 51 -15.30 -5.24 6.08
N VAL A 52 -14.17 -5.69 5.54
CA VAL A 52 -12.85 -5.19 5.94
C VAL A 52 -12.32 -4.36 4.77
N GLU A 53 -12.01 -3.11 5.05
CA GLU A 53 -11.42 -2.21 4.06
C GLU A 53 -9.93 -2.55 3.91
N ALA A 54 -9.55 -2.99 2.71
CA ALA A 54 -8.17 -3.27 2.33
C ALA A 54 -7.67 -2.19 1.36
N PHE A 55 -6.68 -1.41 1.78
CA PHE A 55 -6.06 -0.43 0.89
C PHE A 55 -5.09 -1.12 -0.08
N ARG A 56 -5.23 -0.82 -1.38
CA ARG A 56 -4.29 -1.25 -2.41
C ARG A 56 -3.62 -0.04 -3.06
N TYR A 57 -2.33 -0.15 -3.30
CA TYR A 57 -1.47 0.92 -3.80
C TYR A 57 -1.38 0.86 -5.32
N ASN A 58 -1.53 2.01 -5.98
CA ASN A 58 -1.24 2.14 -7.41
C ASN A 58 0.28 2.33 -7.63
N ALA A 59 0.69 2.48 -8.89
CA ALA A 59 2.09 2.72 -9.24
C ALA A 59 2.71 3.93 -8.51
N GLU A 60 1.94 5.01 -8.31
CA GLU A 60 2.40 6.21 -7.60
C GLU A 60 2.58 5.95 -6.10
N GLY A 61 1.67 5.21 -5.46
CA GLY A 61 1.79 4.79 -4.07
C GLY A 61 3.00 3.90 -3.83
N VAL A 62 3.29 2.99 -4.76
CA VAL A 62 4.52 2.17 -4.71
C VAL A 62 5.77 3.04 -4.82
N LYS A 63 5.80 4.01 -5.73
CA LYS A 63 6.92 4.96 -5.85
C LYS A 63 7.10 5.78 -4.57
N ALA A 64 6.03 6.32 -4.02
CA ALA A 64 6.07 7.10 -2.78
C ALA A 64 6.58 6.26 -1.60
N LEU A 65 6.07 5.05 -1.43
CA LEU A 65 6.54 4.11 -0.41
C LEU A 65 8.02 3.76 -0.60
N ARG A 66 8.44 3.47 -1.84
CA ARG A 66 9.84 3.18 -2.15
C ARG A 66 10.73 4.37 -1.80
N HIS A 67 10.31 5.59 -2.12
CA HIS A 67 11.03 6.81 -1.78
C HIS A 67 11.08 7.05 -0.28
N LEU A 68 10.02 6.81 0.48
CA LEU A 68 10.04 6.94 1.93
C LEU A 68 10.87 5.85 2.62
N ILE A 69 10.93 4.65 2.05
CA ILE A 69 11.64 3.52 2.66
C ILE A 69 13.15 3.58 2.36
N HIS A 70 13.52 3.89 1.12
CA HIS A 70 14.93 3.96 0.71
C HIS A 70 15.50 5.38 0.83
N GLY A 71 14.67 6.41 0.68
CA GLY A 71 15.07 7.82 0.81
C GLY A 71 15.06 8.34 2.24
N ALA A 72 14.49 7.61 3.21
CA ALA A 72 14.70 7.93 4.63
C ALA A 72 16.11 7.57 5.13
N ASP A 73 16.90 6.81 4.35
CA ASP A 73 18.28 6.44 4.67
C ASP A 73 19.30 7.52 4.25
N VAL A 74 18.84 8.64 3.68
CA VAL A 74 19.67 9.78 3.29
C VAL A 74 19.27 11.04 4.07
N ALA A 75 19.60 11.07 5.37
CA ALA A 75 19.66 12.31 6.16
C ALA A 75 20.71 12.18 7.27
#